data_AF-A0A8E0S290-F1
#
_entry.id   AF-A0A8E0S290-F1
#
_cell.length_a   1.000
_cell.length_b   1.000
_cell.length_c   1.000
_cell.angle_alpha   90.00
_cell.angle_beta   90.00
_cell.angle_gamma   90.00
#
_symmetry.space_group_name_H-M   'P 1'
#
loop_
_entity.id
_entity.type
_entity.pdbx_description
1 polymer ?
#
loop_
_entity_poly.entity_id
_entity_poly.type
_entity_poly.pdbx_seq_one_letter_code
_entity_poly.pdbx_strand_id
1 'polypeptide(L)'
;MAIDSRNTFPVLEFAFGQLYCYECSSAQSGCGDPIDVRLMHWKRCSGRRIIEDYCVKLTEKVDDQVTVTRGCLSDLLLNTMHRESIPQVRRQGYCGNARDYQSYLLNHLVGNELAETAMGLFADQHGDFKRYCFCNDWNGCNNSTSRSPTRWTIVIAFILVKLTNLVRLV
;
A
#
# COMPACT_ATOMS: atom_id res chain seq x y z
N MET A 1 39.81 16.34 32.77
CA MET A 1 38.48 16.45 33.39
C MET A 1 37.47 15.90 32.41
N ALA A 2 36.56 14.98 32.69
CA ALA A 2 36.43 13.93 33.68
C ALA A 2 35.49 12.91 33.00
N ILE A 3 35.70 11.63 33.28
CA ILE A 3 35.00 10.50 32.67
C ILE A 3 33.62 10.39 33.37
N ASP A 4 32.50 10.31 32.63
CA ASP A 4 31.30 9.64 33.16
C ASP A 4 30.97 8.44 32.28
N SER A 5 31.25 7.28 32.85
CA SER A 5 30.91 5.96 32.39
C SER A 5 29.48 5.65 32.84
N ARG A 6 28.49 5.79 31.96
CA ARG A 6 27.21 5.08 32.10
C ARG A 6 26.47 5.05 30.76
N ASN A 7 26.20 3.83 30.30
CA ASN A 7 25.35 3.46 29.16
C ASN A 7 26.00 3.41 27.77
N THR A 8 27.06 2.61 27.64
CA THR A 8 27.35 1.93 26.37
C THR A 8 26.33 0.80 26.17
N PHE A 9 25.09 1.16 25.83
CA PHE A 9 24.28 0.22 25.07
C PHE A 9 24.88 0.20 23.67
N PRO A 10 25.29 -0.96 23.13
CA PRO A 10 25.55 -1.04 21.70
C PRO A 10 24.23 -0.67 21.03
N VAL A 11 24.17 0.51 20.44
CA VAL A 11 23.10 0.84 19.52
C VAL A 11 23.32 -0.16 18.40
N LEU A 12 22.59 -1.27 18.44
CA LEU A 12 22.40 -2.12 17.29
C LEU A 12 22.03 -1.16 16.17
N GLU A 13 22.95 -0.95 15.23
CA GLU A 13 22.59 -0.56 13.87
C GLU A 13 21.66 -1.66 13.38
N PHE A 14 20.38 -1.50 13.71
CA PHE A 14 19.32 -2.18 13.00
C PHE A 14 19.57 -1.83 11.54
N ALA A 15 19.83 -2.86 10.73
CA ALA A 15 19.97 -2.72 9.30
C ALA A 15 18.69 -2.05 8.78
N PHE A 16 18.74 -0.74 8.60
CA PHE A 16 17.69 0.01 7.94
C PHE A 16 17.66 -0.51 6.50
N GLY A 17 16.63 -1.29 6.17
CA GLY A 17 16.36 -1.66 4.80
C GLY A 17 16.19 -0.37 4.01
N GLN A 18 17.07 -0.13 3.04
CA GLN A 18 16.93 1.03 2.16
C GLN A 18 15.68 0.79 1.31
N LEU A 19 14.56 1.42 1.66
CA LEU A 19 13.33 1.33 0.88
C LEU A 19 13.44 2.22 -0.35
N TYR A 20 13.14 1.65 -1.51
CA TYR A 20 13.05 2.37 -2.78
C TYR A 20 11.63 2.26 -3.31
N CYS A 21 11.07 3.40 -3.73
CA CYS A 21 9.73 3.50 -4.27
C CYS A 21 9.75 4.21 -5.60
N TYR A 22 8.76 3.94 -6.46
CA TYR A 22 8.52 4.75 -7.63
C TYR A 22 8.01 6.13 -7.18
N GLU A 23 8.61 7.20 -7.70
CA GLU A 23 8.12 8.56 -7.53
C GLU A 23 7.61 9.06 -8.89
N CYS A 24 6.30 9.14 -9.03
CA CYS A 24 5.67 9.60 -10.25
C CYS A 24 4.21 9.99 -10.00
N SER A 25 3.64 10.77 -10.92
CA SER A 25 2.20 11.04 -10.97
C SER A 25 1.65 10.70 -12.36
N SER A 26 0.35 10.45 -12.47
CA SER A 26 -0.35 10.18 -13.74
C SER A 26 -0.21 11.29 -14.79
N ALA A 27 0.29 12.47 -14.41
CA ALA A 27 0.68 13.52 -15.36
C ALA A 27 1.93 13.15 -16.18
N GLN A 28 2.76 12.22 -15.68
CA GLN A 28 3.91 11.65 -16.37
C GLN A 28 3.51 10.40 -17.15
N SER A 29 4.00 10.29 -18.39
CA SER A 29 3.77 9.11 -19.23
C SER A 29 4.27 7.83 -18.55
N GLY A 30 3.41 6.81 -18.44
CA GLY A 30 3.75 5.53 -17.82
C GLY A 30 3.43 5.41 -16.33
N CYS A 31 3.04 6.49 -15.64
CA CYS A 31 2.62 6.42 -14.23
C CYS A 31 1.10 6.22 -14.05
N GLY A 32 0.47 5.45 -14.93
CA GLY A 32 -0.95 5.11 -14.85
C GLY A 32 -1.25 3.97 -13.88
N ASP A 33 -2.45 3.39 -14.00
CA ASP A 33 -2.79 2.09 -13.46
C ASP A 33 -3.27 1.20 -14.62
N PRO A 34 -2.43 0.29 -15.17
CA PRO A 34 -1.14 -0.15 -14.65
C PRO A 34 0.02 0.84 -14.89
N ILE A 35 1.10 0.68 -14.11
CA ILE A 35 2.36 1.42 -14.29
C ILE A 35 3.21 0.77 -15.40
N ASP A 36 3.90 1.59 -16.20
CA ASP A 36 5.00 1.14 -17.05
C ASP A 36 6.32 1.29 -16.31
N VAL A 37 6.75 0.21 -15.64
CA VAL A 37 8.00 0.19 -14.85
C VAL A 37 9.26 0.50 -15.66
N ARG A 38 9.21 0.41 -17.00
CA ARG A 38 10.38 0.70 -17.86
C ARG A 38 10.68 2.19 -17.96
N LEU A 39 9.65 3.02 -17.77
CA LEU A 39 9.74 4.47 -17.89
C LEU A 39 9.96 5.14 -16.52
N MET A 40 9.82 4.39 -15.43
CA MET A 40 9.72 4.96 -14.08
C MET A 40 11.02 4.78 -13.31
N HIS A 41 11.40 5.83 -12.58
CA HIS A 41 12.60 5.83 -11.76
C HIS A 41 12.30 5.49 -10.30
N TRP A 42 13.27 4.85 -9.66
CA TRP A 42 13.21 4.52 -8.25
C TRP A 42 13.84 5.65 -7.46
N LYS A 43 13.18 6.09 -6.41
CA LYS A 43 13.70 7.03 -5.43
C LYS A 43 13.90 6.33 -4.10
N ARG A 44 15.03 6.62 -3.47
CA ARG A 44 15.30 6.18 -2.11
C ARG A 44 14.42 6.96 -1.14
N CYS A 45 13.64 6.25 -0.34
CA CYS A 45 12.92 6.88 0.77
C CYS A 45 13.89 7.17 1.90
N SER A 46 14.16 8.45 2.11
CA SER A 46 14.87 8.90 3.30
C SER A 46 13.85 9.08 4.43
N GLY A 47 13.46 7.98 5.07
CA GLY A 47 12.77 8.07 6.34
C GLY A 47 13.61 8.93 7.29
N ARG A 48 13.13 10.10 7.70
CA ARG A 48 13.59 10.66 8.98
C ARG A 48 13.26 9.57 10.00
N ARG A 49 14.23 9.16 10.82
CA ARG A 49 14.26 7.98 11.75
C ARG A 49 13.00 7.67 12.60
N ILE A 50 11.96 8.51 12.52
CA ILE A 50 10.72 8.50 13.29
C ILE A 50 9.51 8.15 12.40
N ILE A 51 9.64 8.17 11.07
CA ILE A 51 8.53 8.01 10.13
C ILE A 51 8.61 6.62 9.50
N GLU A 52 7.48 5.91 9.50
CA GLU A 52 7.34 4.59 8.89
C GLU A 52 7.78 4.58 7.41
N ASP A 53 8.63 3.61 7.06
CA ASP A 53 9.11 3.42 5.69
C ASP A 53 8.11 2.58 4.89
N TYR A 54 7.22 3.26 4.18
CA TYR A 54 6.31 2.64 3.20
C TYR A 54 6.36 3.40 1.88
N CYS A 55 6.27 2.68 0.77
CA CYS A 55 5.79 3.20 -0.49
C CYS A 55 4.29 3.41 -0.40
N VAL A 56 3.81 4.46 -1.03
CA VAL A 56 2.39 4.77 -1.10
C VAL A 56 1.95 4.95 -2.54
N LYS A 57 0.83 4.33 -2.89
CA LYS A 57 0.07 4.61 -4.11
C LYS A 57 -1.22 5.32 -3.68
N LEU A 58 -1.32 6.58 -4.05
CA LEU A 58 -2.52 7.41 -3.90
C LEU A 58 -3.30 7.36 -5.21
N THR A 59 -4.53 6.88 -5.14
CA THR A 59 -5.51 6.99 -6.24
C THR A 59 -6.56 8.01 -5.83
N GLU A 60 -6.66 9.10 -6.59
CA GLU A 60 -7.63 10.16 -6.38
C GLU A 60 -8.55 10.24 -7.58
N LYS A 61 -9.86 10.09 -7.34
CA LYS A 61 -10.92 10.30 -8.32
C LYS A 61 -11.61 11.62 -8.01
N VAL A 62 -11.65 12.49 -9.01
CA VAL A 62 -12.42 13.75 -9.01
C VAL A 62 -13.25 13.75 -10.29
N ASP A 63 -14.57 13.77 -10.15
CA ASP A 63 -15.52 13.57 -11.24
C ASP A 63 -15.20 12.29 -12.04
N ASP A 64 -14.96 12.41 -13.34
CA ASP A 64 -14.59 11.33 -14.25
C ASP A 64 -13.06 11.17 -14.42
N GLN A 65 -12.25 11.96 -13.70
CA GLN A 65 -10.80 11.90 -13.78
C GLN A 65 -10.20 11.12 -12.62
N VAL A 66 -9.38 10.12 -12.95
CA VAL A 66 -8.60 9.36 -11.96
C VAL A 66 -7.14 9.71 -12.11
N THR A 67 -6.57 10.22 -11.02
CA THR A 67 -5.14 10.50 -10.92
C THR A 67 -4.48 9.52 -9.98
N VAL A 68 -3.27 9.09 -10.33
CA VAL A 68 -2.49 8.14 -9.54
C VAL A 68 -1.15 8.76 -9.23
N THR A 69 -0.82 8.84 -7.96
CA THR A 69 0.45 9.36 -7.46
C THR A 69 1.16 8.28 -6.67
N ARG A 70 2.45 8.09 -6.93
CA ARG A 70 3.31 7.13 -6.24
C ARG A 70 4.48 7.85 -5.63
N GLY A 71 4.89 7.42 -4.44
CA GLY A 71 6.06 7.98 -3.78
C GLY A 71 6.34 7.34 -2.42
N CYS A 72 7.22 7.99 -1.67
CA CYS A 72 7.53 7.63 -0.29
C CYS A 72 6.49 8.21 0.66
N LEU A 73 6.03 7.41 1.63
CA LEU A 73 5.12 7.87 2.68
C LEU A 73 5.72 9.03 3.48
N SER A 74 7.04 9.02 3.72
CA SER A 74 7.76 10.11 4.36
C SER A 74 7.49 11.47 3.69
N ASP A 75 7.45 11.49 2.36
CA ASP A 75 7.33 12.71 1.58
C ASP A 75 5.88 13.22 1.61
N LEU A 76 4.91 12.30 1.52
CA LEU A 76 3.49 12.65 1.66
C LEU A 76 3.16 13.15 3.07
N LEU A 77 3.80 12.61 4.11
CA LEU A 77 3.59 13.07 5.49
C LEU A 77 4.17 14.47 5.76
N LEU A 78 5.16 14.90 4.97
CA LEU A 78 5.65 16.28 5.00
C LEU A 78 4.69 17.26 4.33
N ASN A 79 3.82 16.77 3.44
CA ASN A 79 2.74 17.57 2.87
C ASN A 79 1.53 17.59 3.83
N THR A 80 1.22 18.78 4.36
CA THR A 80 0.13 18.97 5.34
C THR A 80 -1.23 18.53 4.82
N MET A 81 -1.52 18.74 3.53
CA MET A 81 -2.80 18.34 2.93
C MET A 81 -2.97 16.81 2.91
N HIS A 82 -1.92 16.08 2.52
CA HIS A 82 -2.00 14.61 2.51
C HIS A 82 -1.94 14.03 3.92
N ARG A 83 -1.12 14.61 4.80
CA ARG A 83 -0.96 14.16 6.19
C ARG A 83 -2.28 13.97 6.94
N GLU A 84 -3.21 14.90 6.82
CA GLU A 84 -4.49 14.83 7.55
C GLU A 84 -5.46 13.79 6.97
N SER A 85 -5.38 13.57 5.65
CA SER A 85 -6.22 12.63 4.93
C SER A 85 -5.70 11.19 4.93
N ILE A 86 -4.42 10.96 5.28
CA ILE A 86 -3.82 9.63 5.32
C ILE A 86 -4.51 8.75 6.39
N PRO A 87 -4.89 7.50 6.04
CA PRO A 87 -5.45 6.54 6.98
C PRO A 87 -4.54 6.28 8.18
N GLN A 88 -5.16 6.05 9.35
CA GLN A 88 -4.41 5.71 10.58
C GLN A 88 -3.75 4.32 10.47
N VAL A 89 -4.46 3.37 9.86
CA VAL A 89 -3.98 2.01 9.67
C VAL A 89 -3.10 1.96 8.43
N ARG A 90 -1.80 1.73 8.65
CA ARG A 90 -0.77 1.61 7.61
C ARG A 90 -0.11 0.25 7.77
N ARG A 91 -0.32 -0.64 6.80
CA ARG A 91 0.17 -2.03 6.83
C ARG A 91 0.54 -2.48 5.43
N GLN A 92 1.43 -3.46 5.34
CA GLN A 92 1.83 -4.02 4.07
C GLN A 92 0.64 -4.55 3.26
N GLY A 93 0.49 -4.07 2.02
CA GLY A 93 -0.56 -4.48 1.09
C GLY A 93 -1.96 -3.97 1.46
N TYR A 94 -2.07 -3.12 2.47
CA TYR A 94 -3.35 -2.55 2.88
C TYR A 94 -3.66 -1.29 2.06
N CYS A 95 -4.88 -1.24 1.53
CA CYS A 95 -5.46 -0.06 0.92
C CYS A 95 -6.62 0.44 1.78
N GLY A 96 -6.62 1.72 2.11
CA GLY A 96 -7.71 2.37 2.83
C GLY A 96 -8.15 3.63 2.12
N ASN A 97 -9.43 3.97 2.23
CA ASN A 97 -9.87 5.29 1.80
C ASN A 97 -9.35 6.37 2.77
N ALA A 98 -9.26 7.60 2.29
CA ALA A 98 -8.85 8.73 3.08
C ALA A 98 -9.72 8.90 4.34
N ARG A 99 -9.12 9.47 5.39
CA ARG A 99 -9.70 9.55 6.73
C ARG A 99 -11.05 10.31 6.75
N ASP A 100 -11.13 11.39 6.00
CA ASP A 100 -12.34 12.19 5.78
C ASP A 100 -13.46 11.35 5.17
N TYR A 101 -13.16 10.60 4.10
CA TYR A 101 -14.12 9.70 3.47
C TYR A 101 -14.52 8.55 4.38
N GLN A 102 -13.58 7.98 5.14
CA GLN A 102 -13.88 6.94 6.12
C GLN A 102 -14.82 7.44 7.22
N SER A 103 -14.63 8.67 7.70
CA SER A 103 -15.55 9.31 8.65
C SER A 103 -16.93 9.56 8.04
N TYR A 104 -17.02 9.95 6.76
CA TYR A 104 -18.29 10.06 6.06
C TYR A 104 -19.02 8.71 5.97
N LEU A 105 -18.32 7.65 5.54
CA LEU A 105 -18.89 6.30 5.40
C LEU A 105 -19.42 5.76 6.73
N LEU A 106 -18.70 5.98 7.83
CA LEU A 106 -19.13 5.57 9.18
C LEU A 106 -20.47 6.16 9.61
N ASN A 107 -20.85 7.32 9.05
CA ASN A 107 -22.12 7.97 9.35
C ASN A 107 -23.26 7.56 8.40
N HIS A 108 -22.96 7.00 7.23
CA HIS A 108 -23.95 6.72 6.18
C HIS A 108 -24.17 5.22 5.94
N LEU A 109 -23.16 4.39 6.19
CA LEU A 109 -23.19 2.94 5.97
C LEU A 109 -23.10 2.20 7.31
N VAL A 110 -23.74 1.04 7.39
CA VAL A 110 -23.76 0.20 8.59
C VAL A 110 -23.52 -1.26 8.20
N GLY A 111 -22.91 -2.04 9.09
CA GLY A 111 -22.71 -3.47 8.89
C GLY A 111 -21.61 -3.80 7.88
N ASN A 112 -21.86 -4.80 7.04
CA ASN A 112 -20.87 -5.36 6.11
C ASN A 112 -20.46 -4.37 5.01
N GLU A 113 -21.40 -3.57 4.51
CA GLU A 113 -21.17 -2.59 3.45
C GLU A 113 -20.20 -1.49 3.89
N LEU A 114 -20.29 -1.04 5.14
CA LEU A 114 -19.34 -0.13 5.75
C LEU A 114 -17.94 -0.74 5.80
N ALA A 115 -17.82 -1.97 6.30
CA ALA A 115 -16.53 -2.64 6.45
C ALA A 115 -15.86 -2.80 5.08
N GLU A 116 -16.59 -3.29 4.08
CA GLU A 116 -16.09 -3.52 2.74
C GLU A 116 -15.72 -2.22 2.03
N THR A 117 -16.53 -1.17 2.15
CA THR A 117 -16.25 0.13 1.53
C THR A 117 -15.07 0.83 2.21
N ALA A 118 -15.00 0.82 3.55
CA ALA A 118 -13.90 1.43 4.31
C ALA A 118 -12.55 0.74 4.04
N MET A 119 -12.56 -0.57 3.79
CA MET A 119 -11.39 -1.34 3.36
C MET A 119 -11.04 -1.15 1.88
N GLY A 120 -11.78 -0.29 1.15
CA GLY A 120 -11.55 -0.02 -0.26
C GLY A 120 -11.82 -1.22 -1.18
N LEU A 121 -12.57 -2.22 -0.69
CA LEU A 121 -12.95 -3.41 -1.46
C LEU A 121 -13.91 -3.06 -2.61
N PHE A 122 -14.74 -2.04 -2.39
CA PHE A 122 -15.58 -1.41 -3.39
C PHE A 122 -15.17 0.05 -3.57
N ALA A 123 -15.04 0.50 -4.82
CA ALA A 123 -15.02 1.92 -5.12
C ALA A 123 -16.47 2.37 -5.25
N ASP A 124 -16.86 3.41 -4.50
CA ASP A 124 -18.13 4.06 -4.79
C ASP A 124 -18.04 4.61 -6.21
N GLN A 125 -18.91 4.12 -7.09
CA GLN A 125 -18.90 4.49 -8.50
C GLN A 125 -19.39 5.93 -8.70
N HIS A 126 -20.09 6.51 -7.73
CA HIS A 126 -20.82 7.76 -7.87
C HIS A 126 -20.15 8.97 -7.19
N GLY A 127 -19.06 8.76 -6.44
CA GLY A 127 -18.42 9.82 -5.64
C GLY A 127 -16.94 10.01 -5.91
N ASP A 128 -16.47 11.22 -5.57
CA ASP A 128 -15.06 11.54 -5.45
C ASP A 128 -14.44 10.78 -4.28
N PHE A 129 -13.25 10.22 -4.49
CA PHE A 129 -12.56 9.50 -3.42
C PHE A 129 -11.06 9.62 -3.51
N LYS A 130 -10.42 9.50 -2.34
CA LYS A 130 -8.97 9.35 -2.20
C LYS A 130 -8.69 8.01 -1.55
N ARG A 131 -7.82 7.21 -2.14
CA ARG A 131 -7.43 5.88 -1.64
C ARG A 131 -5.92 5.78 -1.54
N TYR A 132 -5.45 5.35 -0.38
CA TYR A 132 -4.04 5.17 -0.05
C TYR A 132 -3.75 3.68 0.10
N CYS A 133 -2.82 3.16 -0.71
CA CYS A 133 -2.28 1.81 -0.57
C CYS A 133 -0.84 1.88 -0.07
N PHE A 134 -0.51 1.07 0.94
CA PHE A 134 0.82 1.06 1.59
C PHE A 134 1.57 -0.23 1.30
N CYS A 135 2.82 -0.12 0.85
CA CYS A 135 3.66 -1.28 0.54
C CYS A 135 5.12 -1.03 0.91
N ASN A 136 5.83 -2.03 1.39
CA ASN A 136 7.26 -2.02 1.72
C ASN A 136 8.07 -2.92 0.77
N ASP A 137 7.50 -3.26 -0.38
CA ASP A 137 8.11 -4.11 -1.41
C ASP A 137 8.61 -3.30 -2.59
N TRP A 138 9.58 -3.87 -3.31
CA TRP A 138 10.18 -3.32 -4.54
C TRP A 138 9.16 -3.04 -5.66
N ASN A 139 7.98 -3.67 -5.60
CA ASN A 139 6.92 -3.50 -6.57
C ASN A 139 6.06 -2.25 -6.33
N GLY A 140 6.30 -1.45 -5.28
CA GLY A 140 5.74 -0.11 -5.09
C GLY A 140 4.21 -0.03 -5.17
N CYS A 141 3.48 -0.98 -4.57
CA CYS A 141 2.01 -1.07 -4.59
C CYS A 141 1.36 -1.28 -5.97
N ASN A 142 2.09 -1.79 -6.95
CA ASN A 142 1.55 -1.99 -8.29
C ASN A 142 0.68 -3.26 -8.44
N ASN A 143 0.64 -4.12 -7.41
CA ASN A 143 -0.12 -5.38 -7.41
C ASN A 143 -1.24 -5.44 -6.36
N SER A 144 -1.60 -4.34 -5.67
CA SER A 144 -2.55 -4.38 -4.55
C SER A 144 -4.03 -4.49 -4.96
N THR A 145 -4.33 -5.05 -6.13
CA THR A 145 -5.61 -5.77 -6.26
C THR A 145 -5.52 -6.97 -5.33
N SER A 146 -6.33 -6.99 -4.27
CA SER A 146 -6.58 -8.17 -3.45
C SER A 146 -6.83 -9.36 -4.37
N ARG A 147 -5.79 -10.19 -4.59
CA ARG A 147 -5.88 -11.33 -5.49
C ARG A 147 -6.63 -12.40 -4.73
N SER A 148 -7.96 -12.32 -4.74
CA SER A 148 -8.81 -13.41 -4.29
C SER A 148 -8.37 -14.65 -5.06
N PRO A 149 -8.02 -15.77 -4.39
CA PRO A 149 -7.70 -16.99 -5.10
C PRO A 149 -8.94 -17.38 -5.93
N THR A 150 -8.83 -17.25 -7.24
CA THR A 150 -9.88 -17.68 -8.17
C THR A 150 -10.17 -19.16 -7.89
N ARG A 151 -11.45 -19.54 -7.76
CA ARG A 151 -11.88 -20.92 -7.41
C ARG A 151 -11.14 -22.03 -8.19
N TRP A 152 -10.69 -21.74 -9.41
CA TRP A 152 -9.87 -22.61 -10.25
C TRP A 152 -8.51 -23.01 -9.67
N THR A 153 -7.81 -22.14 -8.94
CA THR A 153 -6.49 -22.47 -8.36
C THR A 153 -6.61 -23.53 -7.27
N ILE A 154 -7.71 -23.50 -6.51
CA ILE A 154 -8.03 -24.50 -5.49
C ILE A 154 -8.32 -25.85 -6.15
N VAL A 155 -9.14 -25.87 -7.20
CA VAL A 155 -9.50 -27.11 -7.93
C VAL A 155 -8.26 -27.79 -8.54
N ILE A 156 -7.37 -27.03 -9.18
CA ILE A 156 -6.14 -27.58 -9.78
C ILE A 156 -5.22 -28.17 -8.71
N ALA A 157 -5.08 -27.52 -7.56
CA ALA A 157 -4.29 -28.04 -6.46
C ALA A 157 -4.85 -29.38 -5.92
N PHE A 158 -6.18 -29.51 -5.79
CA PHE A 158 -6.80 -30.77 -5.37
C PHE A 158 -6.59 -31.90 -6.39
N ILE A 159 -6.67 -31.60 -7.69
CA ILE A 159 -6.41 -32.58 -8.76
C ILE A 159 -4.96 -33.07 -8.71
N LEU A 160 -3.99 -32.16 -8.56
CA LEU A 160 -2.57 -32.50 -8.48
C LEU A 160 -2.25 -33.36 -7.25
N VAL A 161 -2.83 -33.06 -6.08
CA VAL A 161 -2.68 -33.88 -4.88
C VAL A 161 -3.29 -35.27 -5.05
N LYS A 162 -4.40 -35.40 -5.77
CA LYS A 162 -5.00 -36.71 -6.05
C LYS A 162 -4.15 -37.52 -7.03
N LEU A 163 -3.61 -36.88 -8.07
CA LEU A 163 -2.69 -37.51 -9.02
C LEU A 163 -1.40 -38.00 -8.37
N THR A 164 -0.77 -37.20 -7.50
CA THR A 164 0.46 -37.62 -6.81
C THR A 164 0.23 -38.79 -5.85
N ASN A 165 -0.94 -38.85 -5.21
CA ASN A 165 -1.31 -39.99 -4.36
C ASN A 165 -1.63 -41.25 -5.19
N LEU A 166 -2.23 -41.11 -6.37
CA LEU A 166 -2.47 -42.22 -7.31
C LEU A 166 -1.16 -42.80 -7.85
N VAL A 167 -0.20 -41.95 -8.23
CA VAL A 167 1.12 -42.39 -8.71
C VAL A 167 1.95 -43.05 -7.61
N ARG A 168 1.70 -42.74 -6.33
CA ARG A 168 2.34 -43.43 -5.19
C ARG A 168 1.70 -44.79 -4.83
N LEU A 169 0.51 -45.08 -5.35
CA LEU A 169 -0.24 -46.31 -5.07
C LEU A 169 -0.08 -47.38 -6.17
N VAL A 170 0.52 -47.03 -7.31
CA VAL A 170 0.91 -47.92 -8.42
C VAL A 170 2.41 -48.19 -8.32
#